data_AF-A0A552WX73-F1
#
_entry.id   AF-A0A552WX73-F1
#
_cell.length_a   1.000
_cell.length_b   1.000
_cell.length_c   1.000
_cell.angle_alpha   90.00
_cell.angle_beta   90.00
_cell.angle_gamma   90.00
#
_symmetry.space_group_name_H-M   'P 1'
#
loop_
_entity.id
_entity.type
_entity.pdbx_description
1 polymer ?
#
loop_
_entity_poly.entity_id
_entity_poly.type
_entity_poly.pdbx_seq_one_letter_code
_entity_poly.pdbx_strand_id
1 'polypeptide(L)'
;MRRPQTTVPVVLPHVLAHIDATGHLDLTVDGSPVQAPQEIQQLRAADLRQLVDGIAAELGCPVRVEVHQHGAMPFTDIVTPHTPAGTTQRTDVPTAPSTNPDLDGSAAPPYGFGVLGSGFLPGEQVSVAVVVSTQHADAHGYASLRMPPSLLARAPRPLVLLGQTSGTIVVSDPHDETSWGPA
;
A
#
# COMPACT_ATOMS: atom_id res chain seq x y z
N MET A 1 -15.81 6.33 45.49
CA MET A 1 -15.98 4.95 44.96
C MET A 1 -15.68 4.97 43.45
N ARG A 2 -14.62 4.31 42.98
CA ARG A 2 -14.36 4.16 41.53
C ARG A 2 -15.23 3.02 40.99
N ARG A 3 -15.99 3.27 39.92
CA ARG A 3 -16.69 2.19 39.20
C ARG A 3 -15.65 1.27 38.55
N PRO A 4 -15.82 -0.06 38.59
CA PRO A 4 -15.00 -0.95 37.78
C PRO A 4 -15.20 -0.59 36.31
N GLN A 5 -14.12 -0.25 35.62
CA GLN A 5 -14.15 -0.03 34.18
C GLN A 5 -14.14 -1.40 33.51
N THR A 6 -15.30 -1.87 33.06
CA THR A 6 -15.38 -3.05 32.20
C THR A 6 -14.82 -2.67 30.83
N THR A 7 -13.62 -3.16 30.51
CA THR A 7 -13.05 -3.04 29.17
C THR A 7 -13.76 -4.03 28.25
N VAL A 8 -14.55 -3.53 27.30
CA VAL A 8 -15.11 -4.35 26.23
C VAL A 8 -14.03 -4.54 25.17
N PRO A 9 -13.68 -5.77 24.77
CA PRO A 9 -12.70 -6.00 23.71
C PRO A 9 -13.24 -5.46 22.38
N VAL A 10 -12.36 -4.81 21.60
CA VAL A 10 -12.69 -4.36 20.25
C VAL A 10 -12.73 -5.58 19.33
N VAL A 11 -13.88 -5.82 18.71
CA VAL A 11 -14.07 -6.86 17.71
C VAL A 11 -14.21 -6.18 16.35
N LEU A 12 -13.34 -6.53 15.41
CA LEU A 12 -13.46 -6.09 14.02
C LEU A 12 -14.30 -7.12 13.26
N PRO A 13 -15.19 -6.68 12.35
CA PRO A 13 -15.83 -7.59 11.39
C PRO A 13 -14.78 -8.41 10.66
N HIS A 14 -15.01 -9.71 10.51
CA HIS A 14 -14.05 -10.63 9.91
C HIS A 14 -14.46 -10.98 8.48
N VAL A 15 -13.62 -10.60 7.54
CA VAL A 15 -13.72 -11.02 6.14
C VAL A 15 -12.81 -12.22 5.91
N LEU A 16 -13.37 -13.34 5.48
CA LEU A 16 -12.60 -14.52 5.07
C LEU A 16 -12.73 -14.69 3.56
N ALA A 17 -11.59 -14.68 2.87
CA ALA A 17 -11.46 -14.89 1.44
C ALA A 17 -10.75 -16.22 1.16
N HIS A 18 -11.40 -17.10 0.40
CA HIS A 18 -10.82 -18.36 -0.06
C HIS A 18 -10.58 -18.28 -1.56
N ILE A 19 -9.34 -18.48 -1.98
CA ILE A 19 -8.93 -18.50 -3.38
C ILE A 19 -8.48 -19.92 -3.72
N ASP A 20 -9.26 -20.59 -4.55
CA ASP A 20 -8.96 -21.97 -4.96
C ASP A 20 -7.80 -22.02 -5.99
N ALA A 21 -7.43 -23.25 -6.40
CA ALA A 21 -6.36 -23.46 -7.39
C ALA A 21 -6.68 -22.88 -8.78
N THR A 22 -7.94 -22.59 -9.09
CA THR A 22 -8.40 -21.99 -10.35
C THR A 22 -8.51 -20.47 -10.27
N GLY A 23 -8.24 -19.88 -9.11
CA GLY A 23 -8.40 -18.45 -8.85
C GLY A 23 -9.84 -18.01 -8.62
N HIS A 24 -10.76 -18.94 -8.36
CA HIS A 24 -12.12 -18.64 -7.90
C HIS A 24 -12.06 -18.09 -6.48
N LEU A 25 -12.77 -17.00 -6.24
CA LEU A 25 -12.84 -16.34 -4.94
C LEU A 25 -14.20 -16.62 -4.29
N ASP A 26 -14.17 -17.24 -3.13
CA ASP A 26 -15.29 -17.28 -2.19
C ASP A 26 -15.02 -16.32 -1.03
N LEU A 27 -16.00 -15.47 -0.70
CA LEU A 27 -15.83 -14.43 0.31
C LEU A 27 -16.98 -14.47 1.31
N THR A 28 -16.65 -14.36 2.60
CA THR A 28 -17.63 -14.26 3.68
C THR A 28 -17.33 -13.08 4.59
N VAL A 29 -18.37 -12.47 5.16
CA VAL A 29 -18.29 -11.46 6.22
C VAL A 29 -18.97 -12.03 7.46
N ASP A 30 -18.22 -12.21 8.54
CA ASP A 30 -18.68 -12.85 9.78
C ASP A 30 -19.40 -14.19 9.53
N GLY A 31 -18.90 -14.96 8.57
CA GLY A 31 -19.45 -16.25 8.14
C GLY A 31 -20.63 -16.18 7.16
N SER A 32 -21.12 -14.98 6.82
CA SER A 32 -22.16 -14.80 5.82
C SER A 32 -21.56 -14.66 4.41
N PRO A 33 -21.98 -15.46 3.42
CA PRO A 33 -21.43 -15.41 2.08
C PRO A 33 -21.78 -14.10 1.37
N VAL A 34 -20.79 -13.49 0.74
CA VAL A 34 -20.98 -12.33 -0.13
C VAL A 34 -21.41 -12.82 -1.51
N GLN A 35 -22.56 -12.32 -1.96
CA GLN A 35 -23.04 -12.63 -3.30
C GLN A 35 -22.22 -11.87 -4.33
N ALA A 36 -21.87 -12.55 -5.43
CA ALA A 36 -21.29 -11.86 -6.57
C ALA A 36 -22.26 -10.79 -7.08
N PRO A 37 -21.76 -9.60 -7.49
CA PRO A 37 -22.58 -8.63 -8.23
C PRO A 37 -23.23 -9.31 -9.45
N GLN A 38 -24.46 -8.95 -9.81
CA GLN A 38 -25.22 -9.66 -10.85
C GLN A 38 -24.54 -9.69 -12.23
N GLU A 39 -23.62 -8.76 -12.48
CA GLU A 39 -22.84 -8.65 -13.72
C GLU A 39 -21.62 -9.59 -13.76
N ILE A 40 -21.25 -10.18 -12.61
CA ILE A 40 -20.09 -11.06 -12.47
C ILE A 40 -20.58 -12.48 -12.19
N GLN A 41 -20.37 -13.39 -13.16
CA GLN A 41 -20.76 -14.79 -12.98
C GLN A 41 -19.91 -15.53 -11.94
N GLN A 42 -18.63 -15.17 -11.79
CA GLN A 42 -17.69 -15.78 -10.84
C GLN A 42 -16.69 -14.74 -10.34
N LEU A 43 -16.60 -14.59 -9.02
CA LEU A 43 -15.61 -13.75 -8.38
C LEU A 43 -14.21 -14.34 -8.56
N ARG A 44 -13.25 -13.47 -8.83
CA ARG A 44 -11.84 -13.83 -9.01
C ARG A 44 -10.99 -13.13 -7.97
N ALA A 45 -9.76 -13.63 -7.81
CA ALA A 45 -8.77 -13.01 -6.92
C ALA A 45 -8.54 -11.51 -7.21
N ALA A 46 -8.70 -11.06 -8.46
CA ALA A 46 -8.57 -9.66 -8.85
C ALA A 46 -9.65 -8.75 -8.24
N ASP A 47 -10.83 -9.30 -7.93
CA ASP A 47 -11.96 -8.55 -7.39
C ASP A 47 -11.86 -8.33 -5.87
N LEU A 48 -10.98 -9.09 -5.21
CA LEU A 48 -10.86 -9.13 -3.75
C LEU A 48 -10.69 -7.74 -3.13
N ARG A 49 -9.80 -6.92 -3.69
CA ARG A 49 -9.52 -5.58 -3.16
C ARG A 49 -10.76 -4.69 -3.21
N GLN A 50 -11.42 -4.62 -4.37
CA GLN A 50 -12.60 -3.78 -4.55
C GLN A 50 -13.75 -4.22 -3.64
N LEU A 51 -13.94 -5.54 -3.47
CA LEU A 51 -14.96 -6.08 -2.57
C LEU A 51 -14.69 -5.74 -1.11
N VAL A 52 -13.45 -5.93 -0.64
CA VAL A 52 -13.07 -5.62 0.75
C VAL A 52 -13.17 -4.12 1.03
N ASP A 53 -12.73 -3.27 0.12
CA ASP A 53 -12.85 -1.81 0.24
C ASP A 53 -14.33 -1.39 0.31
N GLY A 54 -15.19 -2.00 -0.52
CA GLY A 54 -16.63 -1.80 -0.49
C GLY A 54 -17.26 -2.23 0.83
N ILE A 55 -16.91 -3.41 1.35
CA ILE A 55 -17.39 -3.93 2.63
C ILE A 55 -16.97 -3.00 3.78
N ALA A 56 -15.71 -2.57 3.82
CA ALA A 56 -15.22 -1.67 4.85
C ALA A 56 -15.96 -0.31 4.80
N ALA A 57 -16.22 0.20 3.60
CA ALA A 57 -16.97 1.44 3.40
C ALA A 57 -18.45 1.30 3.84
N GLU A 58 -19.11 0.20 3.47
CA GLU A 58 -20.50 -0.08 3.87
C GLU A 58 -20.66 -0.25 5.38
N LEU A 59 -19.72 -0.96 6.03
CA LEU A 59 -19.70 -1.13 7.48
C LEU A 59 -19.23 0.12 8.22
N GLY A 60 -18.60 1.07 7.53
CA GLY A 60 -18.10 2.32 8.09
C GLY A 60 -17.03 2.14 9.19
N CYS A 61 -16.40 0.97 9.28
CA CYS A 61 -15.40 0.65 10.29
C CYS A 61 -14.27 -0.24 9.72
N PRO A 62 -13.10 -0.30 10.38
CA PRO A 62 -12.04 -1.22 9.98
C PRO A 62 -12.48 -2.68 10.04
N VAL A 63 -12.08 -3.47 9.05
CA VAL A 63 -12.38 -4.90 8.93
C VAL A 63 -11.10 -5.73 8.98
N ARG A 64 -11.12 -6.89 9.65
CA ARG A 64 -10.01 -7.84 9.62
C ARG A 64 -10.21 -8.77 8.44
N VAL A 65 -9.22 -8.86 7.56
CA VAL A 65 -9.26 -9.71 6.36
C VAL A 65 -8.32 -10.88 6.55
N GLU A 66 -8.79 -12.08 6.27
CA GLU A 66 -7.98 -13.29 6.21
C GLU A 66 -8.11 -13.93 4.83
N VAL A 67 -6.98 -14.22 4.20
CA VAL A 67 -6.93 -14.76 2.84
C VAL A 67 -6.27 -16.13 2.88
N HIS A 68 -7.01 -17.15 2.43
CA HIS A 68 -6.54 -18.51 2.22
C HIS A 68 -6.42 -18.74 0.73
N GLN A 69 -5.18 -18.90 0.24
CA GLN A 69 -4.93 -19.19 -1.16
C GLN A 69 -4.32 -20.59 -1.29
N HIS A 70 -4.78 -21.34 -2.29
CA HIS A 70 -4.25 -22.67 -2.58
C HIS A 70 -2.70 -22.65 -2.73
N GLY A 71 -2.02 -23.46 -1.91
CA GLY A 71 -0.55 -23.58 -1.95
C GLY A 71 0.22 -22.46 -1.25
N ALA A 72 -0.46 -21.47 -0.65
CA ALA A 72 0.15 -20.40 0.11
C ALA A 72 -0.22 -20.49 1.61
N MET A 73 0.62 -19.90 2.45
CA MET A 73 0.28 -19.70 3.86
C MET A 73 -0.83 -18.64 3.98
N PRO A 74 -1.72 -18.75 4.99
CA PRO A 74 -2.78 -17.78 5.19
C PRO A 74 -2.19 -16.39 5.48
N PHE A 75 -2.81 -15.36 4.91
CA PHE A 75 -2.42 -13.98 5.10
C PHE A 75 -3.52 -13.23 5.86
N THR A 76 -3.15 -12.31 6.74
CA THR A 76 -4.10 -11.49 7.51
C THR A 76 -3.72 -10.02 7.43
N ASP A 77 -4.72 -9.17 7.24
CA ASP A 77 -4.58 -7.71 7.18
C ASP A 77 -5.79 -7.00 7.84
N ILE A 78 -5.70 -5.68 8.03
CA ILE A 78 -6.80 -4.84 8.48
C ILE A 78 -7.01 -3.73 7.44
N VAL A 79 -8.20 -3.70 6.85
CA VAL A 79 -8.60 -2.66 5.90
C VAL A 79 -9.45 -1.62 6.61
N THR A 80 -9.08 -0.36 6.45
CA THR A 80 -9.81 0.78 7.03
C THR A 80 -10.57 1.50 5.92
N PRO A 81 -11.85 1.85 6.11
CA PRO A 81 -12.61 2.59 5.10
C PRO A 81 -11.94 3.91 4.78
N HIS A 82 -11.86 4.22 3.48
CA HIS A 82 -11.43 5.53 3.02
C HIS A 82 -12.49 6.56 3.43
N THR A 83 -12.23 7.33 4.49
CA THR A 83 -13.02 8.53 4.77
C THR A 83 -12.54 9.60 3.78
N PRO A 84 -13.38 10.12 2.87
CA PRO A 84 -13.00 11.30 2.12
C PRO A 84 -12.78 12.42 3.13
N ALA A 85 -11.51 12.75 3.38
CA ALA A 85 -11.16 13.91 4.17
C ALA A 85 -11.78 15.13 3.49
N GLY A 86 -12.58 15.87 4.26
CA GLY A 86 -13.21 17.10 3.79
C GLY A 86 -12.18 17.99 3.10
N THR A 87 -12.60 18.53 1.96
CA THR A 87 -11.88 19.45 1.09
C THR A 87 -11.27 20.61 1.89
N THR A 88 -9.96 20.58 2.13
CA THR A 88 -9.17 21.80 2.27
C THR A 88 -8.31 21.91 1.03
N GLN A 89 -8.86 22.62 0.05
CA GLN A 89 -8.18 23.13 -1.12
C GLN A 89 -6.97 23.95 -0.65
N ARG A 90 -5.76 23.47 -0.93
CA ARG A 90 -4.57 24.33 -1.00
C ARG A 90 -3.99 24.21 -2.40
N THR A 91 -4.38 25.18 -3.21
CA THR A 91 -3.67 25.64 -4.39
C THR A 91 -2.21 25.89 -4.02
N ASP A 92 -1.31 25.15 -4.65
CA ASP A 92 -0.09 25.63 -5.28
C ASP A 92 0.75 24.42 -5.67
N VAL A 93 0.65 24.04 -6.94
CA VAL A 93 1.57 23.11 -7.59
C VAL A 93 2.74 23.97 -8.07
N PRO A 94 3.98 23.78 -7.58
CA PRO A 94 5.13 24.34 -8.26
C PRO A 94 5.34 23.55 -9.55
N THR A 95 5.17 24.23 -10.68
CA THR A 95 5.57 23.75 -12.00
C THR A 95 7.05 23.36 -11.97
N ALA A 96 7.34 22.06 -12.04
CA ALA A 96 8.67 21.60 -12.38
C ALA A 96 8.94 21.94 -13.86
N PRO A 97 10.13 22.46 -14.23
CA PRO A 97 10.43 22.75 -15.62
C PRO A 97 10.58 21.44 -16.41
N SER A 98 9.62 21.19 -17.29
CA SER A 98 9.73 20.17 -18.33
C SER A 98 10.80 20.58 -19.34
N THR A 99 12.01 20.03 -19.24
CA THR A 99 12.92 19.98 -20.38
C THR A 99 12.69 18.63 -21.08
N ASN A 100 11.75 18.62 -22.02
CA ASN A 100 11.69 17.59 -23.05
C ASN A 100 12.77 17.93 -24.11
N PRO A 101 13.70 17.03 -24.43
CA PRO A 101 14.17 16.93 -25.80
C PRO A 101 13.18 16.07 -26.58
N ASP A 102 12.80 16.56 -27.75
CA ASP A 102 12.01 15.86 -28.77
C ASP A 102 12.45 14.40 -28.94
N LEU A 103 11.50 13.48 -28.82
CA LEU A 103 11.56 12.17 -29.46
C LEU A 103 10.24 11.94 -30.18
N ASP A 104 10.22 12.40 -31.43
CA ASP A 104 9.34 11.91 -32.48
C ASP A 104 9.49 10.38 -32.58
N GLY A 105 8.38 9.64 -32.43
CA GLY A 105 8.36 8.20 -32.70
C GLY A 105 7.44 7.40 -31.80
N SER A 106 6.16 7.40 -32.13
CA SER A 106 5.08 6.57 -31.58
C SER A 106 5.46 5.10 -31.32
N ALA A 107 5.35 4.66 -30.06
CA ALA A 107 4.43 3.60 -29.64
C ALA A 107 4.47 3.49 -28.09
N ALA A 108 3.44 4.00 -27.42
CA ALA A 108 3.21 3.66 -26.01
C ALA A 108 2.98 2.13 -25.89
N PRO A 109 3.66 1.42 -24.98
CA PRO A 109 3.37 0.01 -24.76
C PRO A 109 1.93 -0.15 -24.25
N PRO A 110 1.17 -1.17 -24.71
CA PRO A 110 -0.24 -1.32 -24.39
C PRO A 110 -0.41 -2.04 -23.05
N TYR A 111 0.06 -1.46 -21.94
CA TYR A 111 -0.20 -2.02 -20.61
C TYR A 111 -0.44 -0.90 -19.59
N GLY A 112 -1.71 -0.56 -19.38
CA GLY A 112 -2.16 0.45 -18.42
C GLY A 112 -2.10 -0.01 -16.96
N PHE A 113 -0.98 -0.59 -16.50
CA PHE A 113 -0.80 -1.06 -15.11
C PHE A 113 0.63 -0.86 -14.57
N GLY A 114 1.32 0.22 -14.95
CA GLY A 114 2.69 0.48 -14.47
C GLY A 114 3.13 1.93 -14.58
N VAL A 115 4.27 2.25 -13.97
CA VAL A 115 4.94 3.56 -14.09
C VAL A 115 5.96 3.46 -15.22
N LEU A 116 5.90 4.38 -16.19
CA LEU A 116 6.88 4.51 -17.26
C LEU A 116 7.76 5.73 -16.99
N GLY A 117 9.08 5.56 -17.05
CA GLY A 117 10.07 6.63 -16.93
C GLY A 117 11.14 6.52 -18.00
N SER A 118 11.79 7.64 -18.33
CA SER A 118 12.88 7.73 -19.31
C SER A 118 14.04 8.57 -18.75
N GLY A 119 15.19 8.57 -19.44
CA GLY A 119 16.41 9.26 -19.00
C GLY A 119 17.41 8.36 -18.25
N PHE A 120 17.14 7.06 -18.22
CA PHE A 120 18.02 6.08 -17.60
C PHE A 120 19.24 5.75 -18.48
N LEU A 121 20.39 5.42 -17.86
CA LEU A 121 21.57 4.88 -18.54
C LEU A 121 21.29 3.45 -19.06
N PRO A 122 21.83 3.08 -20.23
CA PRO A 122 21.69 1.71 -20.75
C PRO A 122 22.22 0.66 -19.75
N GLY A 123 21.35 -0.22 -19.29
CA GLY A 123 21.69 -1.31 -18.37
C GLY A 123 21.77 -0.93 -16.90
N GLU A 124 21.40 0.30 -16.51
CA GLU A 124 21.37 0.66 -15.10
C GLU A 124 20.22 -0.02 -14.34
N GLN A 125 20.45 -0.22 -13.05
CA GLN A 125 19.45 -0.77 -12.15
C GLN A 125 18.43 0.32 -11.79
N VAL A 126 17.17 0.11 -12.17
CA VAL A 126 16.07 1.03 -11.84
C VAL A 126 15.26 0.47 -10.67
N SER A 127 15.21 1.22 -9.57
CA SER A 127 14.38 0.88 -8.40
C SER A 127 13.02 1.57 -8.47
N VAL A 128 11.95 0.83 -8.19
CA VAL A 128 10.58 1.37 -8.09
C VAL A 128 10.17 1.38 -6.62
N ALA A 129 9.89 2.56 -6.08
CA ALA A 129 9.46 2.74 -4.70
C ALA A 129 7.97 3.13 -4.62
N VAL A 130 7.27 2.59 -3.62
CA VAL A 130 5.90 2.98 -3.27
C VAL A 130 5.93 3.75 -1.97
N VAL A 131 5.26 4.90 -1.92
CA VAL A 131 5.13 5.68 -0.68
C VAL A 131 4.20 4.93 0.26
N VAL A 132 4.75 4.34 1.32
CA VAL A 132 4.01 3.61 2.34
C VAL A 132 3.59 4.48 3.53
N SER A 133 4.23 5.63 3.73
CA SER A 133 3.94 6.57 4.81
C SER A 133 4.42 7.98 4.45
N THR A 134 3.73 9.01 4.96
CA THR A 134 4.12 10.41 4.82
C THR A 134 4.15 11.05 6.21
N GLN A 135 5.24 11.73 6.53
CA GLN A 135 5.46 12.38 7.81
C GLN A 135 6.17 13.72 7.62
N HIS A 136 5.88 14.68 8.49
CA HIS A 136 6.62 15.93 8.53
C HIS A 136 7.97 15.72 9.20
N ALA A 137 9.03 16.28 8.62
CA ALA A 137 10.31 16.43 9.29
C ALA A 137 10.15 17.36 10.50
N ASP A 138 10.94 17.13 11.54
CA ASP A 138 10.95 17.98 12.73
C ASP A 138 11.63 19.34 12.48
N ALA A 139 11.71 20.18 13.52
CA ALA A 139 12.33 21.51 13.44
C ALA A 139 13.83 21.48 13.07
N HIS A 140 14.47 20.32 13.14
CA HIS A 140 15.87 20.11 12.79
C HIS A 140 16.04 19.40 11.43
N GLY A 141 14.93 19.08 10.74
CA GLY A 141 14.95 18.42 9.43
C GLY A 141 15.02 16.89 9.49
N TYR A 142 14.82 16.27 10.66
CA TYR A 142 14.83 14.81 10.77
C TYR A 142 13.44 14.22 10.52
N ALA A 143 13.42 13.13 9.77
CA ALA A 143 12.25 12.27 9.61
C ALA A 143 12.69 10.81 9.79
N SER A 144 12.02 10.08 10.68
CA SER A 144 12.25 8.65 10.89
C SER A 144 10.94 7.88 10.85
N LEU A 145 10.91 6.78 10.10
CA LEU A 145 9.80 5.83 10.11
C LEU A 145 10.18 4.62 10.95
N ARG A 146 9.49 4.38 12.07
CA ARG A 146 9.71 3.18 12.88
C ARG A 146 8.95 2.00 12.28
N MET A 147 9.68 1.08 11.68
CA MET A 147 9.09 -0.16 11.15
C MET A 147 9.21 -1.32 12.15
N PRO A 148 8.23 -2.24 12.19
CA PRO A 148 8.33 -3.45 12.99
C PRO A 148 9.56 -4.29 12.55
N PRO A 149 10.38 -4.81 13.48
CA PRO A 149 11.55 -5.62 13.16
C PRO A 149 11.22 -6.86 12.32
N SER A 150 10.01 -7.42 12.49
CA SER A 150 9.53 -8.56 11.70
C SER A 150 9.36 -8.25 10.22
N LEU A 151 9.03 -7.00 9.87
CA LEU A 151 8.91 -6.55 8.48
C LEU A 151 10.29 -6.41 7.83
N LEU A 152 11.25 -5.84 8.57
CA LEU A 152 12.64 -5.73 8.14
C LEU A 152 13.31 -7.11 7.99
N ALA A 153 13.02 -8.06 8.88
CA ALA A 153 13.60 -9.40 8.85
C ALA A 153 13.01 -10.30 7.76
N ARG A 154 11.73 -10.13 7.40
CA ARG A 154 11.06 -10.97 6.38
C ARG A 154 11.55 -10.69 4.96
N ALA A 155 11.94 -9.46 4.69
CA ALA A 155 12.49 -9.05 3.40
C ALA A 155 13.34 -7.80 3.60
N PRO A 156 14.67 -7.93 3.81
CA PRO A 156 15.56 -6.79 3.75
C PRO A 156 15.41 -6.16 2.37
N ARG A 157 14.92 -4.92 2.30
CA ARG A 157 14.72 -4.17 1.07
C ARG A 157 15.30 -2.77 1.22
N PRO A 158 15.80 -2.15 0.14
CA PRO A 158 16.18 -0.76 0.15
C PRO A 158 15.02 0.12 0.61
N LEU A 159 15.30 1.04 1.53
CA LEU A 159 14.36 2.03 2.02
C LEU A 159 14.72 3.39 1.45
N VAL A 160 13.70 4.12 1.01
CA VAL A 160 13.86 5.46 0.43
C VAL A 160 13.04 6.45 1.23
N LEU A 161 13.71 7.46 1.81
CA LEU A 161 13.06 8.67 2.32
C LEU A 161 13.18 9.77 1.28
N LEU A 162 12.04 10.35 0.90
CA LEU A 162 11.95 11.44 -0.07
C LEU A 162 11.41 12.70 0.61
N GLY A 163 12.24 13.73 0.71
CA GLY A 163 11.81 15.07 1.08
C GLY A 163 11.03 15.71 -0.05
N GLN A 164 9.70 15.78 0.05
CA GLN A 164 8.84 16.25 -1.04
C GLN A 164 9.11 17.71 -1.45
N THR A 165 9.50 18.56 -0.50
CA THR A 165 9.81 19.97 -0.77
C THR A 165 11.26 20.17 -1.23
N SER A 166 12.21 19.49 -0.58
CA SER A 166 13.63 19.68 -0.86
C SER A 166 14.17 18.81 -1.99
N GLY A 167 13.45 17.75 -2.36
CA GLY A 167 13.93 16.70 -3.25
C GLY A 167 15.03 15.82 -2.64
N THR A 168 15.32 15.96 -1.34
CA THR A 168 16.37 15.17 -0.67
C THR A 168 15.99 13.70 -0.65
N ILE A 169 16.88 12.83 -1.11
CA ILE A 169 16.71 11.38 -1.10
C ILE A 169 17.72 10.78 -0.14
N VAL A 170 17.24 9.99 0.82
CA VAL A 170 18.08 9.15 1.68
C VAL A 170 17.73 7.70 1.38
N VAL A 171 18.73 6.93 0.95
CA VAL A 171 18.59 5.50 0.66
C VAL A 171 19.32 4.71 1.75
N SER A 172 18.64 3.70 2.29
CA SER A 172 19.26 2.72 3.19
C SER A 172 19.08 1.34 2.56
N ASP A 173 20.18 0.80 2.02
CA ASP A 173 20.20 -0.57 1.50
C ASP A 173 20.73 -1.51 2.58
N PRO A 174 19.90 -2.46 3.08
CA PRO A 174 20.35 -3.42 4.08
C PRO A 174 21.43 -4.39 3.57
N HIS A 175 21.71 -4.44 2.27
CA HIS A 175 22.78 -5.27 1.69
C HIS A 175 24.07 -4.48 1.44
N ASP A 176 24.06 -3.16 1.62
CA ASP A 176 25.26 -2.34 1.54
C ASP A 176 25.87 -2.19 2.94
N GLU A 177 26.82 -3.07 3.27
CA GLU A 177 27.53 -3.12 4.56
C GLU A 177 28.38 -1.84 4.84
N THR A 178 28.40 -0.85 3.95
CA THR A 178 29.35 0.28 4.03
C THR A 178 28.85 1.49 4.83
N SER A 179 27.59 1.54 5.26
CA SER A 179 26.98 2.79 5.77
C SER A 179 26.85 2.89 7.31
N TRP A 180 27.24 1.88 8.09
CA TRP A 180 27.17 1.94 9.56
C TRP A 180 28.56 1.87 10.22
N GLY A 181 29.17 3.05 10.37
CA GLY A 181 30.20 3.30 11.38
C GLY A 181 30.01 4.71 11.94
N PRO A 182 29.99 4.92 13.27
CA PRO A 182 29.96 6.27 13.81
C PRO A 182 31.30 6.96 13.52
N ALA A 183 31.23 8.24 13.15
CA ALA A 183 32.37 9.16 13.15
C ALA A 183 32.85 9.45 14.58
#